data_AF-R5GKU5-F1
#
_entry.id   AF-R5GKU5-F1
#
_cell.length_a   1.000
_cell.length_b   1.000
_cell.length_c   1.000
_cell.angle_alpha   90.00
_cell.angle_beta   90.00
_cell.angle_gamma   90.00
#
_symmetry.space_group_name_H-M   'P 1'
#
loop_
_entity.id
_entity.type
_entity.pdbx_description
1 polymer ?
#
loop_
_entity_poly.entity_id
_entity_poly.type
_entity_poly.pdbx_seq_one_letter_code
_entity_poly.pdbx_strand_id
1 'polypeptide(L)' 'MTAMTIERAVDNAIASTRMEGFAITEKHKELIMKLMKKEITLEEALKELNKKG' A
#
# COMPACT_ATOMS: atom_id res chain seq x y z
N MET A 1 -20.57 6.75 13.81
CA MET A 1 -19.77 5.96 12.86
C MET A 1 -18.32 6.33 13.09
N THR A 2 -17.47 5.41 13.53
CA THR A 2 -16.05 5.71 13.79
C THR A 2 -15.36 5.94 12.45
N ALA A 3 -14.58 7.02 12.30
CA ALA A 3 -13.85 7.28 11.07
C ALA A 3 -12.84 6.14 10.80
N MET A 4 -12.79 5.65 9.57
CA MET A 4 -11.80 4.65 9.17
C MET A 4 -10.42 5.30 9.14
N THR A 5 -9.46 4.72 9.87
CA THR A 5 -8.06 5.18 9.81
C THR A 5 -7.42 4.72 8.50
N ILE A 6 -6.37 5.44 8.08
CA ILE A 6 -5.59 5.06 6.90
C ILE A 6 -5.03 3.65 7.08
N GLU A 7 -4.52 3.33 8.27
CA GLU A 7 -3.96 2.02 8.61
C GLU A 7 -4.99 0.91 8.41
N ARG A 8 -6.21 1.11 8.92
CA ARG A 8 -7.29 0.14 8.78
C ARG A 8 -7.75 0.00 7.33
N ALA A 9 -7.78 1.08 6.56
CA ALA A 9 -8.11 1.04 5.14
C ALA A 9 -7.06 0.23 4.35
N VAL A 10 -5.77 0.46 4.62
CA VAL A 10 -4.66 -0.25 3.98
C VAL A 10 -4.65 -1.72 4.37
N ASP A 11 -4.81 -2.06 5.65
CA ASP A 11 -4.84 -3.44 6.11
C ASP A 11 -6.02 -4.22 5.48
N ASN A 12 -7.20 -3.59 5.37
CA ASN A 12 -8.36 -4.20 4.71
C ASN A 12 -8.09 -4.47 3.22
N ALA A 13 -7.51 -3.51 2.50
CA ALA A 13 -7.18 -3.67 1.08
C ALA A 13 -6.15 -4.78 0.86
N ILE A 14 -5.12 -4.85 1.71
CA ILE A 14 -4.11 -5.92 1.65
C ILE A 14 -4.75 -7.29 1.93
N ALA A 15 -5.64 -7.36 2.92
CA ALA A 15 -6.33 -8.61 3.26
C ALA A 15 -7.19 -9.10 2.09
N SER A 16 -8.02 -8.25 1.48
CA SER A 16 -8.84 -8.64 0.33
C SER A 16 -8.01 -9.06 -0.87
N THR A 17 -6.91 -8.34 -1.16
CA THR A 17 -6.02 -8.68 -2.27
C THR A 17 -5.28 -10.01 -2.04
N ARG A 18 -4.90 -10.32 -0.79
CA ARG A 18 -4.34 -11.64 -0.44
C ARG A 18 -5.37 -12.76 -0.57
N MET A 19 -6.64 -12.51 -0.23
CA MET A 19 -7.73 -13.49 -0.41
C MET A 19 -7.97 -13.84 -1.89
N GLU A 20 -7.71 -12.89 -2.79
CA GLU A 20 -7.74 -13.11 -4.25
C GLU A 20 -6.53 -13.88 -4.78
N GLY A 21 -5.58 -14.25 -3.92
CA GLY A 21 -4.39 -15.03 -4.29
C GLY A 21 -3.19 -14.18 -4.73
N PHE A 22 -3.25 -12.85 -4.61
CA PHE A 22 -2.14 -11.98 -4.96
C PHE A 22 -1.13 -11.87 -3.80
N ALA A 23 0.16 -11.93 -4.16
CA ALA A 23 1.25 -11.74 -3.21
C ALA A 23 1.48 -10.24 -2.94
N ILE A 24 1.24 -9.81 -1.70
CA ILE A 24 1.57 -8.46 -1.23
C ILE A 24 2.76 -8.53 -0.29
N THR A 25 3.87 -7.90 -0.70
CA THR A 25 5.11 -7.78 0.06
C THR A 25 5.05 -6.62 1.06
N GLU A 26 5.96 -6.62 2.05
CA GLU A 26 6.08 -5.50 3.00
C GLU A 26 6.46 -4.18 2.30
N LYS A 27 7.26 -4.24 1.23
CA LYS A 27 7.58 -3.07 0.40
C LYS A 27 6.33 -2.46 -0.24
N HIS A 28 5.38 -3.29 -0.68
CA HIS A 28 4.09 -2.79 -1.21
C HIS A 28 3.31 -2.06 -0.11
N LYS A 29 3.23 -2.65 1.10
CA LYS A 29 2.55 -2.03 2.24
C LYS A 29 3.15 -0.67 2.61
N GLU A 30 4.48 -0.59 2.67
CA GLU A 30 5.20 0.65 2.98
C GLU A 30 4.88 1.75 1.96
N LEU A 31 4.96 1.44 0.66
CA LEU A 31 4.69 2.41 -0.40
C LEU A 31 3.22 2.87 -0.41
N ILE A 32 2.27 1.96 -0.20
CA ILE A 32 0.85 2.31 -0.08
C ILE A 32 0.63 3.25 1.12
N MET A 33 1.27 2.98 2.26
CA MET A 33 1.16 3.85 3.43
C MET A 33 1.69 5.27 3.16
N LYS A 34 2.86 5.38 2.54
CA LYS A 34 3.45 6.68 2.14
C LYS A 34 2.56 7.43 1.16
N LEU A 35 1.95 6.74 0.20
CA LEU A 35 0.98 7.32 -0.75
C LEU A 35 -0.26 7.87 -0.02
N MET A 36 -0.86 7.09 0.88
CA MET A 36 -2.07 7.49 1.60
C MET A 36 -1.80 8.67 2.56
N LYS A 37 -0.59 8.77 3.09
CA LYS A 37 -0.12 9.91 3.90
C LYS A 37 0.33 11.12 3.07
N LYS A 38 0.31 11.02 1.73
CA LYS A 38 0.80 12.05 0.79
C LYS A 38 2.28 12.40 0.98
N GLU A 39 3.07 11.45 1.47
CA GLU A 39 4.52 11.60 1.63
C GLU A 39 5.26 11.38 0.30
N ILE A 40 4.66 10.61 -0.62
CA ILE A 40 5.17 10.37 -1.97
C ILE A 40 4.02 10.46 -3.00
N THR A 41 4.39 10.66 -4.26
CA THR A 41 3.51 10.57 -5.41
C THR A 41 3.41 9.13 -5.94
N LEU A 42 2.36 8.87 -6.72
CA LEU A 42 2.20 7.58 -7.41
C LEU A 42 3.40 7.27 -8.32
N GLU A 43 3.95 8.28 -8.99
CA GLU A 43 5.11 8.12 -9.87
C GLU A 43 6.36 7.67 -9.09
N GLU A 44 6.62 8.27 -7.94
CA GLU A 44 7.74 7.87 -7.06
C GLU A 44 7.55 6.45 -6.53
N ALA A 45 6.34 6.08 -6.11
CA ALA A 45 6.06 4.72 -5.66
C ALA A 45 6.32 3.68 -6.77
N LEU A 46 5.88 3.96 -8.01
CA LEU A 46 6.12 3.09 -9.16
C LEU A 46 7.61 3.01 -9.52
N LYS A 47 8.35 4.12 -9.44
CA LYS A 47 9.81 4.12 -9.62
C LYS A 47 10.49 3.23 -8.58
N GLU A 48 10.10 3.31 -7.31
CA GLU A 48 10.64 2.46 -6.26
C GLU A 48 10.33 0.97 -6.46
N LEU A 49 9.16 0.63 -6.98
CA LEU A 49 8.81 -0.77 -7.32
C LEU A 49 9.64 -1.29 -8.50
N ASN A 50 9.92 -0.43 -9.49
CA ASN A 50 10.65 -0.79 -10.70
C ASN A 50 12.17 -0.75 -10.54
N LYS A 51 12.70 -0.19 -9.44
CA LYS A 51 14.10 -0.35 -9.06
C LYS A 51 14.36 -1.83 -8.78
N LYS A 52 14.89 -2.53 -9.79
CA LYS A 52 15.55 -3.81 -9.61
C LYS A 52 16.75 -3.57 -8.70
N GLY A 53 16.77 -4.26 -7.56
CA GLY A 53 18.01 -4.45 -6.80
C GLY A 53 19.00 -5.28 -7.61
#